data_AF-A0A831PAR5-F1
#
_entry.id   AF-A0A831PAR5-F1
#
_cell.length_a   1.000
_cell.length_b   1.000
_cell.length_c   1.000
_cell.angle_alpha   90.00
_cell.angle_beta   90.00
_cell.angle_gamma   90.00
#
_symmetry.space_group_name_H-M   'P 1'
#
loop_
_entity.id
_entity.type
_entity.pdbx_description
1 polymer ?
#
loop_
_entity_poly.entity_id
_entity_poly.type
_entity_poly.pdbx_seq_one_letter_code
_entity_poly.pdbx_strand_id
1 'polypeptide(L)' 'MWVKVERPDGEITEKEIPACTYLTIGDVLEDGSIIIDLLFSDDDDDDMTAYGIYDGEDDEYF' A
#
# COMPACT_ATOMS: atom_id res chain seq x y z
N MET A 1 8.48 -2.08 -7.49
CA MET A 1 7.55 -2.13 -6.33
C MET A 1 6.15 -2.17 -6.89
N TRP A 2 5.29 -3.03 -6.37
CA TRP A 2 3.90 -3.08 -6.81
C TRP A 2 3.02 -2.33 -5.82
N VAL A 3 2.00 -1.65 -6.31
CA VAL A 3 1.02 -0.94 -5.47
C VAL A 3 -0.37 -1.25 -5.97
N LYS A 4 -1.33 -1.31 -5.06
CA LYS A 4 -2.75 -1.43 -5.40
C LYS A 4 -3.33 -0.04 -5.48
N VAL A 5 -4.03 0.23 -6.56
CA VAL A 5 -4.63 1.55 -6.82
C VAL A 5 -6.11 1.40 -7.16
N GLU A 6 -6.89 2.37 -6.72
CA GLU A 6 -8.26 2.56 -7.14
C GLU A 6 -8.30 3.61 -8.24
N ARG A 7 -8.85 3.25 -9.40
CA ARG A 7 -9.04 4.16 -10.52
C ARG A 7 -10.22 5.10 -10.28
N PRO A 8 -10.28 6.25 -10.98
CA PRO A 8 -11.42 7.16 -10.89
C PRO A 8 -12.75 6.52 -11.35
N ASP A 9 -12.72 5.43 -12.12
CA ASP A 9 -13.91 4.66 -12.48
C ASP A 9 -14.38 3.69 -11.37
N GLY A 10 -13.61 3.54 -10.30
CA GLY A 10 -13.86 2.64 -9.17
C GLY A 10 -13.22 1.25 -9.31
N GLU A 11 -12.57 0.94 -10.44
CA GLU A 11 -11.81 -0.31 -10.60
C GLU A 11 -10.55 -0.31 -9.74
N ILE A 12 -10.34 -1.42 -9.04
CA ILE A 12 -9.13 -1.64 -8.26
C ILE A 12 -8.16 -2.50 -9.09
N THR A 13 -6.93 -2.03 -9.26
CA THR A 13 -5.89 -2.70 -10.05
C THR A 13 -4.53 -2.60 -9.38
N GLU A 14 -3.60 -3.46 -9.80
CA GLU A 14 -2.22 -3.46 -9.33
C GLU A 14 -1.32 -2.79 -10.38
N LYS A 15 -0.39 -1.97 -9.92
CA LYS A 15 0.50 -1.20 -10.79
C LYS A 15 1.93 -1.27 -10.29
N GLU A 16 2.85 -1.50 -11.22
CA GLU A 16 4.27 -1.42 -10.93
C GLU A 16 4.72 0.05 -10.92
N ILE A 17 5.42 0.44 -9.86
CA ILE A 17 6.01 1.75 -9.67
C ILE A 17 7.53 1.60 -9.50
N PRO A 18 8.32 2.54 -10.06
CA PRO A 18 9.75 2.61 -9.80
C PRO A 18 10.06 2.70 -8.29
N ALA A 19 11.01 1.88 -7.83
CA ALA A 19 11.35 1.73 -6.41
C ALA A 19 11.98 2.99 -5.76
N CYS A 20 12.27 4.03 -6.53
CA CYS A 20 12.80 5.32 -6.04
C CYS A 20 11.72 6.39 -5.81
N THR A 21 10.43 6.02 -5.89
CA THR A 21 9.33 6.95 -5.65
C THR A 21 8.84 6.81 -4.20
N TYR A 22 8.83 7.92 -3.46
CA TYR A 22 8.20 7.98 -2.16
C TYR A 22 6.69 8.11 -2.34
N LEU A 23 5.95 7.07 -2.01
CA LEU A 23 4.50 7.01 -2.11
C LEU A 23 3.90 6.58 -0.78
N THR A 24 2.69 7.04 -0.51
CA THR A 24 1.92 6.68 0.69
C THR A 24 0.50 6.29 0.29
N ILE A 25 -0.16 5.47 1.12
CA ILE A 25 -1.59 5.18 0.96
C ILE A 25 -2.37 6.50 1.02
N GLY A 26 -3.28 6.70 0.07
CA GLY A 26 -4.05 7.93 -0.14
C GLY A 26 -3.41 8.92 -1.12
N ASP A 27 -2.20 8.67 -1.60
CA ASP A 27 -1.57 9.51 -2.62
C ASP A 27 -2.26 9.33 -3.99
N VAL A 28 -2.34 10.40 -4.78
CA VAL A 28 -3.00 10.41 -6.09
C VAL A 28 -1.95 10.39 -7.19
N LEU A 29 -1.95 9.34 -7.99
CA LEU A 29 -1.06 9.19 -9.14
C LEU A 29 -1.42 10.16 -10.27
N GLU A 30 -0.49 10.39 -11.21
CA GLU A 30 -0.71 11.26 -12.39
C GLU A 30 -1.92 10.86 -13.24
N ASP A 31 -2.30 9.59 -13.24
CA ASP A 31 -3.46 9.05 -13.96
C ASP A 31 -4.79 9.30 -13.21
N GLY A 32 -4.74 9.90 -12.02
CA GLY A 32 -5.90 10.12 -11.15
C GLY A 32 -6.28 8.91 -10.29
N SER A 33 -5.51 7.81 -10.36
CA SER A 33 -5.71 6.66 -9.47
C SER A 33 -5.18 6.95 -8.06
N ILE A 34 -5.83 6.42 -7.03
CA ILE A 34 -5.48 6.61 -5.63
C ILE A 34 -4.79 5.35 -5.12
N ILE A 35 -3.66 5.49 -4.43
CA ILE A 35 -2.98 4.35 -3.80
C ILE A 35 -3.79 3.88 -2.60
N ILE A 36 -4.25 2.64 -2.64
CA ILE A 36 -5.01 2.03 -1.54
C ILE A 36 -4.18 1.00 -0.76
N ASP A 37 -3.09 0.50 -1.34
CA ASP A 37 -2.19 -0.46 -0.68
C ASP A 37 -0.80 -0.46 -1.33
N LEU A 38 0.24 -0.75 -0.55
CA LEU A 38 1.62 -0.89 -1.03
C LEU A 38 2.02 -2.37 -0.92
N LEU A 39 2.18 -3.03 -2.07
CA LEU A 39 2.59 -4.44 -2.13
C LEU A 39 4.11 -4.49 -2.16
N PHE A 40 4.72 -4.77 -1.02
CA PHE A 40 6.12 -5.14 -0.98
C PHE A 40 6.30 -6.38 -1.87
N SER A 41 7.16 -6.26 -2.89
CA SER A 41 7.47 -7.42 -3.73
C SER A 41 8.17 -8.46 -2.85
N ASP A 42 7.55 -9.62 -2.76
CA ASP A 42 8.01 -10.84 -2.09
C ASP A 42 9.26 -11.45 -2.79
N ASP A 43 10.27 -10.61 -3.09
CA ASP A 43 11.61 -11.07 -3.53
C ASP A 43 12.66 -10.78 -2.44
N ASP A 44 12.28 -10.12 -1.35
CA ASP A 44 13.09 -10.00 -0.13
C ASP A 44 12.49 -10.91 0.96
N ASP A 45 12.93 -12.17 0.94
CA ASP A 45 12.99 -13.07 2.09
C ASP A 45 13.92 -12.45 3.15
N ASP A 46 13.47 -11.41 3.86
CA ASP A 46 13.97 -11.02 5.18
C ASP A 46 13.05 -9.94 5.79
N ASP A 47 12.28 -10.33 6.80
CA ASP A 47 11.92 -9.46 7.93
C ASP A 47 11.26 -8.10 7.60
N MET A 48 10.18 -8.08 6.82
CA MET A 48 9.20 -6.99 6.94
C MET A 48 7.85 -7.57 7.29
N THR A 49 7.59 -7.56 8.59
CA THR A 49 6.24 -7.51 9.15
C THR A 49 5.40 -6.62 8.26
N ALA A 50 4.45 -7.23 7.56
CA ALA A 50 3.33 -6.53 6.97
C ALA A 50 2.85 -5.54 8.02
N TYR A 51 3.02 -4.24 7.75
CA TYR A 51 2.31 -3.20 8.47
C TYR A 51 0.84 -3.44 8.13
N GLY A 52 0.26 -4.38 8.88
CA GLY A 52 -1.16 -4.53 8.99
C GLY A 52 -1.70 -3.15 9.27
N ILE A 53 -2.82 -2.87 8.66
CA ILE A 53 -3.71 -1.78 9.03
C ILE A 53 -3.97 -1.93 10.53
N TYR A 54 -3.11 -1.33 11.35
CA TYR A 54 -3.26 -1.21 12.78
C TYR A 54 -3.96 0.13 12.98
N ASP A 55 -5.29 0.07 12.95
CA ASP A 55 -6.11 1.01 13.70
C ASP A 55 -5.79 0.72 15.19
N GLY A 56 -4.87 1.47 15.79
CA GLY A 56 -4.54 1.37 17.22
C GLY A 56 -5.78 1.67 18.08
N GLU A 57 -5.94 1.23 19.32
CA GLU A 57 -5.07 0.67 20.37
C GLU A 57 -6.01 -0.21 21.24
N ASP A 58 -5.66 -1.43 21.63
CA ASP A 58 -4.98 -1.79 22.89
C ASP A 58 -5.65 -1.26 24.19
N ASP A 59 -6.47 -2.09 24.84
CA ASP A 59 -6.50 -2.13 26.32
C ASP A 59 -6.64 -3.57 26.88
N GLU A 60 -5.54 -4.01 27.47
CA GLU A 60 -5.33 -5.27 28.20
C GLU A 60 -6.20 -5.44 29.46
N TYR A 61 -6.56 -6.71 29.73
CA TYR A 61 -6.63 -7.40 31.03
C TYR A 61 -7.33 -6.75 32.25
N PHE A 62 -8.40 -7.41 32.73
CA PHE A 62 -8.63 -7.64 34.17
C PHE A 62 -9.26 -9.01 34.45
#